data_AF-A0A832N4C9-F1
#
_entry.id   AF-A0A832N4C9-F1
#
_cell.length_a   1.000
_cell.length_b   1.000
_cell.length_c   1.000
_cell.angle_alpha   90.00
_cell.angle_beta   90.00
_cell.angle_gamma   90.00
#
_symmetry.space_group_name_H-M   'P 1'
#
loop_
_entity.id
_entity.type
_entity.pdbx_description
1 polymer ?
#
loop_
_entity_poly.entity_id
_entity_poly.type
_entity_poly.pdbx_seq_one_letter_code
_entity_poly.pdbx_strand_id
1 'polypeptide(L)' 'MYKRFCVNCGKEAEELIDGLCRSCYIRFIGHKEEEINVKTCIICNSVIFKNKKYSLEDFYKKLEKKFNGIVV' A
#
# COMPACT_ATOMS: atom_id res chain seq x y z
N MET A 1 -34.32 18.63 -0.46
CA MET A 1 -32.85 18.50 -0.53
C MET A 1 -32.51 17.04 -0.27
N TYR A 2 -31.96 16.31 -1.24
CA TYR A 2 -31.63 14.89 -1.05
C TYR A 2 -30.34 14.78 -0.23
N LYS A 3 -30.39 14.01 0.85
CA LYS A 3 -29.21 13.70 1.67
C LYS A 3 -28.39 12.63 0.96
N ARG A 4 -27.07 12.82 0.88
CA ARG A 4 -26.13 11.86 0.29
C ARG A 4 -25.33 11.22 1.41
N PHE A 5 -25.11 9.92 1.33
CA PHE A 5 -24.40 9.15 2.35
C PHE A 5 -23.24 8.39 1.74
N CYS A 6 -22.11 8.37 2.44
CA CYS A 6 -20.95 7.58 2.06
C CYS A 6 -21.25 6.08 2.19
N VAL A 7 -21.04 5.31 1.12
CA VAL A 7 -21.30 3.85 1.13
C VAL A 7 -20.39 3.08 2.08
N ASN A 8 -19.22 3.62 2.41
CA ASN A 8 -18.25 2.97 3.29
C ASN A 8 -18.49 3.24 4.78
N CYS A 9 -18.85 4.47 5.16
CA CYS A 9 -18.93 4.87 6.57
C CYS A 9 -20.31 5.36 7.02
N GLY A 10 -21.29 5.43 6.13
CA GLY A 10 -22.68 5.82 6.44
C GLY A 10 -22.87 7.29 6.84
N LYS A 11 -21.81 8.11 6.83
CA LYS A 11 -21.92 9.54 7.17
C LYS A 11 -22.58 10.32 6.04
N GLU A 12 -23.41 11.30 6.42
CA GLU A 12 -23.94 12.29 5.50
C GLU A 12 -22.79 13.16 4.96
N ALA A 13 -22.77 13.40 3.66
CA ALA A 13 -21.74 14.18 2.99
C ALA A 13 -22.39 15.09 1.94
N GLU A 14 -21.92 16.33 1.83
CA GLU A 14 -22.41 17.28 0.82
C GLU A 14 -22.07 16.80 -0.60
N GLU A 15 -20.86 16.24 -0.75
CA GLU A 15 -20.35 15.67 -2.00
C GLU A 15 -19.79 14.27 -1.78
N LEU A 16 -19.97 13.42 -2.79
CA LEU A 16 -19.43 12.08 -2.85
C LEU A 16 -18.52 11.97 -4.07
N ILE A 17 -17.38 11.29 -3.90
CA ILE A 17 -16.46 10.92 -4.98
C ILE A 17 -16.51 9.40 -5.05
N ASP A 18 -16.98 8.85 -6.17
CA ASP A 18 -17.22 7.41 -6.35
C ASP A 18 -18.05 6.78 -5.21
N GLY A 19 -19.07 7.50 -4.74
CA GLY A 19 -19.93 7.07 -3.64
C GLY A 19 -19.29 7.16 -2.24
N LEU A 20 -18.07 7.67 -2.13
CA LEU A 20 -17.33 7.83 -0.88
C LEU A 20 -17.29 9.30 -0.44
N CYS A 21 -17.32 9.55 0.87
CA CYS A 21 -16.93 10.86 1.39
C CYS A 21 -15.43 11.08 1.19
N ARG A 22 -15.00 12.36 1.16
CA ARG A 22 -13.61 12.75 0.91
C ARG A 22 -12.58 11.97 1.73
N SER A 23 -12.83 11.71 3.00
CA SER A 23 -11.90 10.95 3.86
C SER A 23 -11.80 9.48 3.49
N CYS A 24 -12.93 8.83 3.14
CA CYS A 24 -12.93 7.45 2.68
C CYS A 24 -12.29 7.33 1.30
N TYR A 25 -12.55 8.29 0.41
CA TYR A 25 -11.92 8.36 -0.90
C TYR A 25 -10.40 8.51 -0.81
N ILE A 26 -9.89 9.39 0.07
CA ILE A 26 -8.44 9.55 0.30
C ILE A 26 -7.80 8.27 0.81
N ARG A 27 -8.46 7.53 1.72
CA ARG A 27 -7.96 6.22 2.17
C ARG A 27 -7.95 5.22 1.02
N PHE A 28 -9.03 5.15 0.25
CA PHE A 28 -9.17 4.26 -0.90
C PHE A 28 -8.06 4.49 -1.93
N ILE A 29 -7.81 5.73 -2.36
CA ILE A 29 -6.71 6.05 -3.29
C ILE A 29 -5.33 6.03 -2.64
N GLY A 30 -5.27 6.18 -1.31
CA GLY A 30 -4.05 6.16 -0.51
C GLY A 30 -3.47 4.76 -0.33
N HIS A 31 -4.27 3.71 -0.55
CA HIS A 31 -3.80 2.34 -0.74
C HIS A 31 -3.16 2.15 -2.13
N LYS A 32 -2.21 3.01 -2.48
CA LYS A 32 -1.35 2.73 -3.63
C LYS A 32 -0.41 1.61 -3.20
N GLU A 33 -0.62 0.42 -3.76
CA GLU A 33 0.24 -0.73 -3.50
C GLU A 33 1.70 -0.32 -3.77
N GLU A 34 2.54 -0.37 -2.74
CA GLU A 34 3.97 -0.10 -2.89
C GLU A 34 4.63 -1.31 -3.55
N GLU A 35 4.76 -1.27 -4.87
CA GLU A 35 5.52 -2.28 -5.61
C GLU A 35 7.03 -2.01 -5.51
N ILE A 36 7.80 -3.08 -5.32
CA ILE A 36 9.27 -3.02 -5.32
C ILE A 36 9.83 -3.96 -6.38
N ASN A 37 10.54 -3.39 -7.35
CA ASN A 37 11.27 -4.16 -8.35
C ASN A 37 12.63 -4.61 -7.80
N VAL A 38 12.88 -5.92 -7.85
CA VAL A 38 14.15 -6.55 -7.45
C VAL A 38 14.66 -7.48 -8.54
N LYS A 39 15.97 -7.67 -8.62
CA LYS A 39 16.57 -8.71 -9.47
C LYS A 39 16.99 -9.87 -8.60
N THR A 40 16.66 -11.10 -8.98
CA THR A 40 17.12 -12.30 -8.28
C THR A 40 18.18 -13.02 -9.11
N CYS A 41 19.21 -13.55 -8.46
CA CYS A 41 20.18 -14.43 -9.09
C CYS A 41 19.75 -15.87 -8.84
N ILE A 42 19.28 -16.58 -9.87
CA ILE A 42 18.80 -17.97 -9.74
C ILE A 42 19.89 -18.97 -9.33
N ILE A 43 21.17 -18.65 -9.55
CA ILE A 43 22.30 -19.55 -9.26
C ILE A 43 22.62 -19.57 -7.76
N CYS A 44 22.65 -18.40 -7.12
CA CYS A 44 23.01 -18.26 -5.70
C CYS A 44 21.85 -17.78 -4.82
N ASN A 45 20.65 -17.70 -5.39
CA ASN A 45 19.40 -17.29 -4.74
C ASN A 45 19.47 -15.92 -4.02
N SER A 46 20.34 -15.03 -4.48
CA SER A 46 20.53 -13.71 -3.86
C SER A 46 19.61 -12.66 -4.48
N VAL A 47 19.20 -11.68 -3.69
CA VAL A 47 18.42 -10.52 -4.15
C VAL A 47 19.34 -9.32 -4.40
N ILE A 48 19.25 -8.72 -5.58
CA ILE A 48 19.91 -7.48 -5.95
C ILE A 48 18.86 -6.36 -5.90
N PHE A 49 19.05 -5.44 -4.96
CA PHE A 49 18.19 -4.29 -4.76
C PHE A 49 19.04 -3.02 -4.58
N LYS A 50 18.75 -1.98 -5.38
CA LYS A 50 19.51 -0.70 -5.39
C LYS A 50 21.04 -0.93 -5.49
N ASN A 51 21.46 -1.79 -6.42
CA ASN A 51 22.87 -2.18 -6.65
C ASN A 51 23.57 -2.83 -5.46
N LYS A 52 22.82 -3.31 -4.45
CA LYS A 52 23.34 -4.09 -3.33
C LYS A 52 22.81 -5.51 -3.40
N LYS A 53 23.68 -6.48 -3.09
CA LYS A 53 23.34 -7.91 -3.02
C LYS A 53 22.97 -8.27 -1.58
N TYR A 54 21.91 -9.05 -1.42
CA TYR A 54 21.38 -9.53 -0.15
C TYR A 54 21.13 -11.05 -0.23
N SER A 55 21.22 -11.74 0.89
CA SER A 55 20.54 -13.03 1.05
C SER A 55 19.01 -12.80 0.98
N LEU A 56 18.24 -13.85 0.73
CA LEU A 56 16.79 -13.75 0.79
C LEU A 56 16.32 -13.39 2.19
N GLU A 57 16.87 -14.04 3.23
CA GLU A 57 16.45 -13.81 4.61
C GLU A 57 16.72 -12.35 5.05
N ASP A 58 17.88 -11.80 4.72
CA ASP A 58 18.21 -10.42 5.07
C ASP A 58 17.37 -9.41 4.28
N PHE A 59 17.00 -9.75 3.05
CA PHE A 59 16.13 -8.93 2.24
C PHE A 59 14.71 -8.88 2.82
N TYR A 60 14.14 -10.01 3.23
CA TYR A 60 12.82 -10.05 3.88
C TYR A 60 12.80 -9.27 5.20
N LYS A 61 13.78 -9.47 6.08
CA LYS A 61 13.90 -8.68 7.33
C LYS A 61 13.97 -7.18 7.08
N LYS A 62 14.58 -6.77 5.97
CA LYS A 62 14.65 -5.37 5.56
C LYS A 62 13.30 -4.84 5.07
N LEU A 63 12.53 -5.66 4.34
CA LEU A 63 11.16 -5.32 3.94
C LEU A 63 10.26 -5.19 5.17
N GLU A 64 10.30 -6.15 6.09
CA GLU A 64 9.54 -6.10 7.35
C GLU A 64 9.82 -4.80 8.12
N LYS A 65 11.10 -4.42 8.28
CA LYS A 65 11.44 -3.13 8.94
C LYS A 65 10.92 -1.90 8.20
N LYS A 66 10.80 -1.95 6.87
CA LYS A 66 10.30 -0.85 6.04
C LYS A 66 8.77 -0.75 6.08
N PHE A 67 8.07 -1.90 6.18
CA PHE A 67 6.62 -1.99 6.05
C PHE A 67 5.87 -2.24 7.38
N ASN A 68 6.54 -2.56 8.49
CA ASN A 68 5.92 -2.72 9.82
C ASN A 68 5.34 -1.42 10.42
N GLY A 69 5.32 -0.30 9.68
CA GLY A 69 4.52 0.89 9.99
C GLY A 69 3.15 0.92 9.30
N ILE A 70 2.85 -0.06 8.44
CA ILE A 70 1.61 -0.18 7.68
C ILE A 70 1.01 -1.54 8.04
N VAL A 71 0.44 -1.63 9.25
CA VAL A 71 -0.47 -2.73 9.58
C VAL A 71 -1.80 -2.39 8.93
N VAL A 72 -2.21 -3.22 7.98
CA VAL A 72 -3.55 -3.23 7.39
C VAL A 72 -4.56 -3.70 8.42
#